data_AF-A0A523YA05-F1
#
_entry.id   AF-A0A523YA05-F1
#
_cell.length_a   1.000
_cell.length_b   1.000
_cell.length_c   1.000
_cell.angle_alpha   90.00
_cell.angle_beta   90.00
_cell.angle_gamma   90.00
#
_symmetry.space_group_name_H-M   'P 1'
#
loop_
_entity.id
_entity.type
_entity.pdbx_description
1 polymer ?
#
loop_
_entity_poly.entity_id
_entity_poly.type
_entity_poly.pdbx_seq_one_letter_code
_entity_poly.pdbx_strand_id
1 'polypeptide(L)'
;MHHGLAWLVIIAVINTAVSAYYYFRVIKATWFGTPVSREGIPSSWALRAALSIACLGVLVLFFFPSPLLDVAQTVAGTLFP
;
A
#
# COMPACT_ATOMS: atom_id res chain seq x y z
N MET A 1 22.28 14.87 -8.77
CA MET A 1 21.84 15.54 -10.02
C MET A 1 20.84 14.62 -10.71
N HIS A 2 19.66 15.08 -11.12
CA HIS A 2 18.65 14.21 -11.74
C HIS A 2 19.20 13.65 -13.06
N HIS A 3 19.46 12.35 -13.13
CA HIS A 3 20.11 11.63 -14.24
C HIS A 3 19.26 11.53 -15.52
N GLY A 4 18.56 12.60 -15.91
CA GLY A 4 17.62 12.57 -17.04
C GLY A 4 16.40 11.65 -16.81
N LEU A 5 16.21 11.10 -15.60
CA LEU A 5 15.15 10.13 -15.28
C LEU A 5 13.78 10.78 -15.02
N ALA A 6 13.62 12.07 -15.29
CA ALA A 6 12.36 12.78 -15.04
C ALA A 6 11.18 12.15 -15.80
N TRP A 7 11.44 11.61 -16.99
CA TRP A 7 10.42 10.91 -17.79
C TRP A 7 9.87 9.66 -17.07
N LEU A 8 10.70 8.92 -16.32
CA LEU A 8 10.26 7.78 -15.50
C LEU A 8 9.33 8.24 -14.39
N VAL A 9 9.65 9.36 -13.74
CA VAL A 9 8.82 9.95 -12.69
C VAL A 9 7.45 10.36 -13.27
N ILE A 10 7.43 10.96 -14.46
CA ILE A 10 6.18 11.32 -15.15
C ILE A 10 5.33 10.07 -15.40
N ILE A 11 5.90 9.00 -15.94
CA ILE A 11 5.19 7.73 -16.16
C ILE A 11 4.68 7.16 -14.82
N ALA A 12 5.51 7.15 -13.78
CA ALA A 12 5.14 6.64 -12.47
C ALA A 12 3.96 7.42 -11.86
N VAL A 13 3.94 8.75 -11.98
CA VAL A 13 2.85 9.60 -11.49
C VAL A 13 1.56 9.36 -12.28
N ILE A 14 1.63 9.28 -13.61
CA ILE A 14 0.46 8.95 -14.44
C ILE A 14 -0.11 7.57 -14.04
N ASN A 15 0.76 6.57 -13.91
CA ASN A 15 0.34 5.23 -13.50
C ASN A 15 -0.28 5.22 -12.09
N THR A 16 0.27 6.02 -11.17
CA THR A 16 -0.27 6.19 -9.82
C THR A 16 -1.66 6.82 -9.85
N ALA A 17 -1.88 7.85 -10.67
CA ALA A 17 -3.19 8.50 -10.81
C ALA A 17 -4.25 7.54 -11.37
N VAL A 18 -3.90 6.78 -12.41
CA VAL A 18 -4.77 5.75 -12.99
C VAL A 18 -5.09 4.66 -11.97
N SER A 19 -4.09 4.17 -11.25
CA SER A 19 -4.26 3.16 -10.19
C SER A 19 -5.15 3.67 -9.05
N ALA A 20 -4.94 4.92 -8.62
CA ALA A 20 -5.75 5.56 -7.58
C ALA A 20 -7.22 5.63 -7.98
N TYR A 21 -7.55 5.96 -9.24
CA TYR A 21 -8.93 5.92 -9.73
C TYR A 21 -9.57 4.53 -9.57
N TYR A 22 -8.86 3.46 -9.93
CA TYR A 22 -9.37 2.09 -9.78
C TYR A 22 -9.51 1.68 -8.32
N TYR A 23 -8.58 2.05 -7.45
CA TYR A 23 -8.70 1.76 -6.02
C TYR A 23 -9.84 2.54 -5.35
N PHE A 24 -10.02 3.82 -5.70
CA PHE A 24 -11.16 4.60 -5.20
C PHE A 24 -12.50 4.05 -5.69
N ARG A 25 -12.56 3.49 -6.89
CA ARG A 25 -13.76 2.80 -7.37
C ARG A 25 -14.15 1.62 -6.46
N VAL A 26 -13.18 0.85 -5.97
CA VAL A 26 -13.43 -0.24 -5.01
C VAL A 26 -13.93 0.32 -3.68
N ILE A 27 -13.26 1.33 -3.12
CA ILE A 27 -13.68 1.99 -1.88
C ILE A 27 -15.12 2.50 -2.03
N LYS A 28 -15.42 3.14 -3.16
CA LYS A 28 -16.76 3.64 -3.47
C LYS A 28 -17.81 2.52 -3.46
N ALA A 29 -17.51 1.41 -4.13
CA ALA A 29 -18.42 0.27 -4.19
C ALA A 29 -18.67 -0.35 -2.81
N THR A 30 -17.65 -0.40 -1.95
CA THR A 30 -17.76 -0.99 -0.60
C THR A 30 -18.47 -0.06 0.40
N TRP A 31 -18.19 1.25 0.37
CA TRP A 31 -18.72 2.19 1.38
C TRP A 31 -20.04 2.86 0.99
N PHE A 32 -20.27 3.09 -0.30
CA PHE A 32 -21.46 3.80 -0.79
C PHE A 32 -22.38 2.92 -1.65
N GLY A 33 -21.99 1.66 -1.90
CA GLY A 33 -22.83 0.71 -2.63
C GLY A 33 -23.93 0.12 -1.76
N THR A 34 -25.03 -0.30 -2.39
CA THR A 34 -26.09 -1.04 -1.71
C THR A 34 -25.63 -2.49 -1.46
N PRO A 35 -25.67 -3.00 -0.22
CA PRO A 35 -25.26 -4.36 0.07
C PRO A 35 -26.22 -5.38 -0.57
N VAL A 36 -25.67 -6.38 -1.24
CA VAL A 36 -26.44 -7.46 -1.87
C VAL A 36 -27.03 -8.43 -0.82
N SER A 37 -26.33 -8.60 0.31
CA SER A 37 -26.80 -9.34 1.48
C SER A 37 -26.33 -8.64 2.76
N ARG A 38 -27.09 -8.81 3.84
CA ARG A 38 -26.73 -8.34 5.19
C ARG A 38 -26.09 -9.44 6.05
N GLU A 39 -26.02 -10.66 5.52
CA GLU A 39 -25.34 -11.75 6.22
C GLU A 39 -23.84 -11.47 6.28
N GLY A 40 -23.26 -11.66 7.47
CA GLY A 40 -21.83 -11.51 7.68
C GLY A 40 -21.05 -12.61 6.96
N ILE A 41 -19.92 -12.26 6.37
CA ILE A 41 -19.01 -13.24 5.78
C ILE A 41 -18.30 -13.98 6.93
N PRO A 42 -18.44 -15.31 7.05
CA PRO A 42 -17.75 -16.05 8.09
C PRO A 42 -16.23 -15.90 7.90
N SER A 43 -15.54 -15.48 8.97
CA SER A 43 -14.10 -15.27 8.95
C SER A 43 -13.46 -15.94 10.17
N SER A 44 -12.39 -16.70 9.93
CA SER A 44 -11.64 -17.35 11.00
C SER A 44 -10.89 -16.31 11.83
N TRP A 45 -10.60 -16.65 13.09
CA TRP A 45 -9.81 -15.79 13.98
C TRP A 45 -8.42 -15.50 13.40
N ALA A 46 -7.80 -16.51 12.76
CA ALA A 46 -6.49 -16.38 12.14
C ALA A 46 -6.49 -15.38 10.98
N LEU A 47 -7.52 -15.42 10.12
CA LEU A 47 -7.67 -14.47 9.02
C LEU A 47 -7.81 -13.04 9.54
N ARG A 48 -8.65 -12.83 10.56
CA ARG A 48 -8.87 -11.52 11.17
C ARG A 48 -7.58 -10.98 11.79
N ALA A 49 -6.85 -11.81 12.53
CA ALA A 49 -5.59 -11.42 13.15
C ALA A 49 -4.53 -11.04 12.10
N ALA A 50 -4.35 -11.85 11.06
CA ALA A 50 -3.40 -11.57 9.98
C ALA A 50 -3.73 -10.25 9.27
N LEU A 51 -5.00 -10.01 8.95
CA LEU A 51 -5.42 -8.78 8.29
C LEU A 51 -5.23 -7.56 9.20
N SER A 52 -5.56 -7.67 10.48
CA SER A 52 -5.33 -6.59 11.46
C SER A 52 -3.85 -6.25 11.60
N ILE A 53 -2.96 -7.26 11.67
CA ILE A 53 -1.51 -7.05 11.74
C ILE A 53 -1.02 -6.37 10.45
N ALA A 54 -1.48 -6.81 9.28
CA ALA A 54 -1.10 -6.20 8.01
C ALA A 54 -1.54 -4.73 7.92
N CYS A 55 -2.80 -4.42 8.26
CA CYS A 55 -3.31 -3.05 8.29
C CYS A 55 -2.53 -2.17 9.28
N LEU A 56 -2.25 -2.67 10.48
CA LEU A 56 -1.45 -1.95 11.46
C LEU A 56 -0.03 -1.72 10.96
N GLY A 57 0.59 -2.71 10.32
CA GLY A 57 1.91 -2.57 9.71
C GLY A 57 1.94 -1.45 8.67
N VAL A 58 0.95 -1.40 7.77
CA VAL A 58 0.83 -0.31 6.77
C VAL A 58 0.72 1.06 7.46
N LEU A 59 -0.10 1.18 8.50
CA LEU A 59 -0.27 2.44 9.24
C LEU A 59 1.01 2.86 9.97
N VAL A 60 1.67 1.92 10.67
CA VAL A 60 2.93 2.18 11.37
C VAL A 60 4.01 2.66 10.39
N LEU A 61 4.17 1.97 9.26
CA LEU A 61 5.14 2.36 8.23
C LEU A 61 4.81 3.69 7.55
N PHE A 62 3.52 4.03 7.44
CA PHE A 62 3.10 5.31 6.90
C PHE A 62 3.55 6.49 7.78
N PHE A 63 3.45 6.37 9.12
CA PHE A 63 3.86 7.42 10.05
C PHE A 63 5.35 7.36 10.44
N PHE A 64 5.93 6.15 10.51
CA PHE A 64 7.30 5.91 10.97
C PHE A 64 8.08 5.04 9.96
N PRO A 65 8.40 5.57 8.76
CA PRO A 65 9.10 4.79 7.74
C PRO A 65 10.59 4.58 8.03
N SER A 66 11.21 5.44 8.85
CA SER A 66 12.67 5.49 9.04
C SER A 66 13.31 4.15 9.43
N PRO A 67 12.80 3.38 10.41
CA PRO A 67 13.44 2.13 10.80
C PRO A 67 13.55 1.12 9.66
N LEU A 68 12.55 1.08 8.78
CA LEU A 68 12.56 0.20 7.61
C LEU A 68 13.55 0.69 6.55
N LEU A 69 13.61 2.01 6.33
CA LEU A 69 14.53 2.63 5.39
C LEU A 69 15.99 2.47 5.83
N ASP A 70 16.29 2.60 7.12
CA ASP A 70 17.64 2.46 7.67
C ASP A 70 18.18 1.04 7.46
N VAL A 71 17.34 0.03 7.70
CA VAL A 71 17.68 -1.38 7.41
C VAL A 71 17.90 -1.58 5.91
N ALA A 72 17.00 -1.06 5.07
CA ALA A 72 17.12 -1.20 3.62
C ALA A 72 18.40 -0.56 3.08
N GLN A 73 18.77 0.62 3.58
CA GLN A 73 20.02 1.31 3.22
C GLN A 73 21.25 0.54 3.68
N THR A 74 21.24 0.02 4.91
CA THR A 74 22.33 -0.79 5.46
C THR A 74 22.58 -2.01 4.58
N VAL A 75 21.52 -2.76 4.23
CA VAL A 75 21.64 -3.95 3.37
C VAL A 75 22.06 -3.59 1.95
N ALA A 76 21.49 -2.54 1.36
CA ALA A 76 21.87 -2.09 0.02
C ALA A 76 23.36 -1.75 -0.07
N GLY A 77 23.91 -1.06 0.94
CA GLY A 77 25.33 -0.73 1.01
C GLY A 77 26.26 -1.94 1.17
N THR A 78 25.76 -3.05 1.70
CA THR A 78 26.55 -4.31 1.74
C THR A 78 26.54 -5.07 0.41
N LEU A 79 25.47 -4.93 -0.39
CA LEU A 79 25.30 -5.63 -1.68
C LEU A 79 25.97 -4.90 -2.84
N PHE A 80 25.95 -3.56 -2.81
CA PHE A 80 26.53 -2.69 -3.84
C PHE A 80 27.46 -1.68 -3.16
N PRO A 81 28.70 -2.08 -2.82
CA PRO A 81 29.67 -1.17 -2.18
C PRO A 81 30.03 0.02 -3.08
#